data_AF-A0A7K5UJ73-F1
#
_entry.id   AF-A0A7K5UJ73-F1
#
_cell.length_a   1.000
_cell.length_b   1.000
_cell.length_c   1.000
_cell.angle_alpha   90.00
_cell.angle_beta   90.00
_cell.angle_gamma   90.00
#
_symmetry.space_group_name_H-M   'P 1'
#
loop_
_entity.id
_entity.type
_entity.pdbx_description
1 polymer ?
#
loop_
_entity_poly.entity_id
_entity_poly.type
_entity_poly.pdbx_seq_one_letter_code
_entity_poly.pdbx_strand_id
1 'polypeptide(L)'
;QYSPDSVAGADGEIDPTEITFPGCSCRSSSCAAPECSCLCRGDNYSGPCLRAAEQQGFARPVFECNALCQCSEACQNRLVQRGLQLRLQVFRTPRKGWGVRTLEHVPQGRFVCEYTGEVLGLAEARRRMQAQSPQDSNYIIAVREHLHNGRVLETFVDPTRVGNVGRFLNHSCEPNLFMVPVRVDSMVPRLALFAATDIPAGEELCYDYSGRFHNSPGSSREHKPSEEENRLRKPCYCGSPTCASFLPWDSSLFSTP
;
A
#
# COMPACT_ATOMS: atom_id res chain seq x y z
N GLN A 1 -4.14 -9.21 16.29
CA GLN A 1 -3.36 -10.40 15.88
C GLN A 1 -2.35 -9.97 14.83
N TYR A 2 -1.10 -10.43 14.93
CA TYR A 2 -0.10 -10.14 13.90
C TYR A 2 -0.25 -11.15 12.75
N SER A 3 -0.22 -10.67 11.50
CA SER A 3 -0.14 -11.52 10.30
C SER A 3 0.81 -10.89 9.29
N PRO A 4 1.84 -11.60 8.79
CA PRO A 4 2.74 -11.07 7.76
C PRO A 4 2.06 -10.89 6.41
N ASP A 5 0.96 -11.62 6.16
CA ASP A 5 0.19 -11.62 4.92
C ASP A 5 -1.24 -11.15 5.15
N SER A 6 -1.89 -10.67 4.09
CA SER A 6 -3.32 -10.35 4.12
C SER A 6 -4.14 -11.63 4.20
N VAL A 7 -5.28 -11.56 4.89
CA VAL A 7 -6.19 -12.69 5.11
C VAL A 7 -7.59 -12.35 4.60
N ALA A 8 -8.41 -13.36 4.34
CA ALA A 8 -9.82 -13.13 4.01
C ALA A 8 -10.53 -12.37 5.15
N GLY A 9 -11.40 -11.43 4.77
CA GLY A 9 -12.23 -10.70 5.70
C GLY A 9 -13.31 -11.55 6.37
N ALA A 10 -13.94 -10.98 7.40
CA ALA A 10 -15.03 -11.63 8.13
C ALA A 10 -16.27 -11.92 7.26
N ASP A 11 -16.43 -11.22 6.14
CA ASP A 11 -17.46 -11.44 5.13
C ASP A 11 -17.13 -12.59 4.17
N GLY A 12 -15.86 -12.98 4.06
CA GLY A 12 -15.42 -14.10 3.23
C GLY A 12 -15.62 -13.90 1.72
N GLU A 13 -15.92 -12.67 1.27
CA GLU A 13 -16.21 -12.38 -0.14
C GLU A 13 -14.96 -12.48 -1.04
N ILE A 14 -13.79 -12.20 -0.47
CA ILE A 14 -12.52 -12.11 -1.20
C ILE A 14 -11.46 -12.94 -0.49
N ASP A 15 -10.92 -13.94 -1.18
CA ASP A 15 -9.77 -14.72 -0.71
C ASP A 15 -8.46 -14.20 -1.34
N PRO A 16 -7.60 -13.49 -0.58
CA PRO A 16 -6.33 -12.99 -1.10
C PRO A 16 -5.30 -14.10 -1.36
N THR A 17 -5.57 -15.34 -0.95
CA THR A 17 -4.68 -16.49 -1.15
C THR A 17 -4.99 -17.29 -2.42
N GLU A 18 -6.12 -16.99 -3.08
CA GLU A 18 -6.50 -17.64 -4.32
C GLU A 18 -5.48 -17.34 -5.44
N ILE A 19 -4.85 -18.39 -5.99
CA ILE A 19 -3.91 -18.27 -7.10
C ILE A 19 -4.69 -17.97 -8.38
N THR A 20 -4.55 -16.75 -8.91
CA THR A 20 -5.23 -16.31 -10.14
C THR A 20 -4.30 -16.27 -11.35
N PHE A 21 -2.99 -16.09 -11.16
CA PHE A 21 -2.06 -15.93 -12.27
C PHE A 21 -1.31 -17.22 -12.61
N PRO A 22 -1.18 -17.58 -13.90
CA PRO A 22 -0.59 -18.86 -14.32
C PRO A 22 0.94 -18.93 -14.16
N GLY A 23 1.60 -17.83 -13.81
CA GLY A 23 3.06 -17.75 -13.74
C GLY A 23 3.74 -17.71 -15.12
N CYS A 24 5.07 -17.76 -15.11
CA CYS A 24 5.92 -17.81 -16.30
C CYS A 24 6.58 -19.19 -16.45
N SER A 25 6.95 -19.53 -17.69
CA SER A 25 7.66 -20.77 -18.03
C SER A 25 9.19 -20.64 -18.03
N CYS A 26 9.73 -19.51 -17.58
CA CYS A 26 11.16 -19.27 -17.52
C CYS A 26 11.84 -20.28 -16.59
N ARG A 27 12.96 -20.88 -17.01
CA ARG A 27 13.76 -21.84 -16.20
C ARG A 27 15.10 -21.25 -15.76
N SER A 28 15.26 -19.93 -15.87
CA SER A 28 16.47 -19.22 -15.47
C SER A 28 16.54 -19.02 -13.96
N SER A 29 17.74 -18.71 -13.46
CA SER A 29 17.95 -18.30 -12.06
C SER A 29 17.25 -16.99 -11.73
N SER A 30 17.14 -16.09 -12.70
CA SER A 30 16.34 -14.86 -12.60
C SER A 30 15.66 -14.56 -13.92
N CYS A 31 14.40 -14.13 -13.85
CA CYS A 31 13.67 -13.59 -14.98
C CYS A 31 14.19 -12.19 -15.32
N ALA A 32 14.14 -11.86 -16.61
CA ALA A 32 14.42 -10.53 -17.14
C ALA A 32 13.34 -10.18 -18.18
N ALA A 33 13.14 -8.88 -18.40
CA ALA A 33 12.39 -8.39 -19.54
C ALA A 33 13.27 -8.39 -20.82
N PRO A 34 12.68 -8.61 -22.01
CA PRO A 34 11.26 -8.86 -22.27
C PRO A 34 10.86 -10.34 -22.29
N GLU A 35 11.76 -11.28 -21.98
CA GLU A 35 11.53 -12.73 -22.18
C GLU A 35 10.52 -13.33 -21.20
N CYS A 36 10.37 -12.74 -20.02
CA CYS A 36 9.45 -13.23 -19.00
C CYS A 36 8.05 -12.61 -19.13
N SER A 37 7.00 -13.44 -19.15
CA SER A 37 5.60 -12.98 -19.16
C SER A 37 5.21 -12.14 -17.94
N CYS A 38 5.85 -12.36 -16.78
CA CYS A 38 5.67 -11.52 -15.59
C CYS A 38 6.29 -10.13 -15.72
N LEU A 39 7.22 -9.94 -16.66
CA LEU A 39 7.99 -8.72 -16.90
C LEU A 39 7.70 -8.12 -18.28
N CYS A 40 6.50 -8.36 -18.82
CA CYS A 40 6.08 -7.86 -20.14
C CYS A 40 6.06 -6.31 -20.25
N ARG A 41 6.22 -5.60 -19.13
CA ARG A 41 6.27 -4.14 -19.04
C ARG A 41 7.65 -3.63 -18.59
N GLY A 42 8.69 -4.44 -18.69
CA GLY A 42 10.02 -4.12 -18.19
C GLY A 42 10.27 -4.64 -16.77
N ASP A 43 11.52 -4.57 -16.34
CA ASP A 43 11.94 -5.04 -15.02
C ASP A 43 11.28 -4.22 -13.90
N ASN A 44 10.78 -4.91 -12.88
CA ASN A 44 10.22 -4.25 -11.69
C ASN A 44 11.31 -3.69 -10.78
N TYR A 45 12.42 -4.42 -10.62
CA TYR A 45 13.37 -4.18 -9.54
C TYR A 45 14.81 -4.09 -10.04
N SER A 46 15.62 -3.31 -9.33
CA SER A 46 17.07 -3.31 -9.41
C SER A 46 17.59 -3.68 -8.02
N GLY A 47 17.97 -4.95 -7.85
CA GLY A 47 18.21 -5.52 -6.53
C GLY A 47 16.96 -5.39 -5.64
N PRO A 48 17.05 -4.77 -4.46
CA PRO A 48 15.93 -4.64 -3.55
C PRO A 48 15.12 -3.34 -3.73
N CYS A 49 15.41 -2.56 -4.78
CA CYS A 49 14.75 -1.30 -5.06
C CYS A 49 13.79 -1.41 -6.25
N LEU A 50 12.65 -0.73 -6.17
CA LEU A 50 11.74 -0.53 -7.30
C LEU A 50 12.40 0.35 -8.35
N ARG A 51 12.36 -0.07 -9.62
CA ARG A 51 12.81 0.77 -10.74
C ARG A 51 11.76 1.86 -10.98
N ALA A 52 12.21 3.10 -11.12
CA ALA A 52 11.35 4.21 -11.50
C ALA A 52 10.61 3.88 -12.79
N ALA A 53 9.29 4.12 -12.82
CA ALA A 53 8.53 4.02 -14.06
C ALA A 53 9.00 5.13 -15.02
N GLU A 54 9.31 4.77 -16.26
CA GLU A 54 9.48 5.76 -17.32
C GLU A 54 8.18 6.57 -17.45
N GLN A 55 8.29 7.89 -17.66
CA GLN A 55 7.15 8.82 -17.70
C GLN A 55 6.21 8.53 -18.89
N GLN A 56 5.39 7.51 -18.73
CA GLN A 56 4.19 7.29 -19.50
C GLN A 56 3.05 7.77 -18.60
N GLY A 57 2.07 8.50 -19.12
CA GLY A 57 0.99 9.13 -18.33
C GLY A 57 0.07 8.17 -17.55
N PHE A 58 0.47 6.91 -17.35
CA PHE A 58 -0.18 5.86 -16.59
C PHE A 58 0.85 5.09 -15.74
N ALA A 59 0.45 4.68 -14.54
CA ALA A 59 1.29 3.84 -13.69
C ALA A 59 1.41 2.43 -14.27
N ARG A 60 2.63 1.89 -14.30
CA ARG A 60 2.90 0.51 -14.73
C ARG A 60 2.48 -0.46 -13.60
N PRO A 61 1.57 -1.42 -13.85
CA PRO A 61 1.24 -2.43 -12.85
C PRO A 61 2.44 -3.36 -12.63
N VAL A 62 2.67 -3.73 -11.36
CA VAL A 62 3.80 -4.57 -10.94
C VAL A 62 3.31 -6.00 -10.72
N PHE A 63 3.93 -6.94 -11.42
CA PHE A 63 3.68 -8.37 -11.29
C PHE A 63 4.98 -9.09 -10.91
N GLU A 64 4.99 -9.77 -9.77
CA GLU A 64 6.09 -10.66 -9.40
C GLU A 64 5.94 -12.02 -10.08
N CYS A 65 7.06 -12.76 -10.14
CA CYS A 65 6.98 -14.19 -10.36
C CYS A 65 6.31 -14.84 -9.15
N ASN A 66 5.53 -15.90 -9.37
CA ASN A 66 4.59 -16.41 -8.37
C ASN A 66 4.80 -17.90 -8.11
N ALA A 67 3.92 -18.54 -7.34
CA ALA A 67 4.04 -19.96 -6.98
C ALA A 67 3.99 -20.92 -8.19
N LEU A 68 3.45 -20.48 -9.33
CA LEU A 68 3.36 -21.26 -10.56
C LEU A 68 4.50 -20.97 -11.56
N CYS A 69 5.36 -19.99 -11.28
CA CYS A 69 6.54 -19.71 -12.10
C CYS A 69 7.60 -20.82 -11.95
N GLN A 70 8.23 -21.19 -13.07
CA GLN A 70 9.32 -22.19 -13.08
C GLN A 70 10.71 -21.61 -12.80
N CYS A 71 10.81 -20.29 -12.59
CA CYS A 71 12.07 -19.63 -12.25
C CYS A 71 12.41 -19.84 -10.77
N SER A 72 13.69 -19.73 -10.44
CA SER A 72 14.18 -19.94 -9.08
C SER A 72 13.51 -19.02 -8.05
N GLU A 73 13.44 -19.46 -6.79
CA GLU A 73 13.09 -18.64 -5.62
C GLU A 73 14.02 -17.42 -5.45
N ALA A 74 15.25 -17.53 -5.98
CA ALA A 74 16.23 -16.44 -6.01
C ALA A 74 15.96 -15.40 -7.12
N CYS A 75 14.93 -15.58 -7.95
CA CYS A 75 14.59 -14.66 -9.03
C CYS A 75 14.47 -13.22 -8.53
N GLN A 76 15.06 -12.25 -9.23
CA GLN A 76 14.99 -10.85 -8.83
C GLN A 76 13.56 -10.31 -8.84
N ASN A 77 12.67 -10.88 -9.66
CA ASN A 77 11.25 -10.55 -9.70
C ASN A 77 10.42 -11.24 -8.59
N ARG A 78 11.05 -11.60 -7.46
CA ARG A 78 10.40 -12.10 -6.24
C ARG A 78 10.90 -11.26 -5.05
N LEU A 79 10.45 -10.02 -4.90
CA LEU A 79 10.96 -9.09 -3.88
C LEU A 79 10.01 -8.98 -2.70
N VAL A 80 8.78 -8.52 -2.95
CA VAL A 80 7.76 -8.25 -1.93
C VAL A 80 7.35 -9.55 -1.24
N GLN A 81 7.23 -10.66 -1.97
CA GLN A 81 6.92 -11.98 -1.41
C GLN A 81 7.98 -12.54 -0.44
N ARG A 82 9.17 -11.94 -0.37
CA ARG A 82 10.20 -12.30 0.62
C ARG A 82 9.98 -11.65 1.99
N GLY A 83 8.95 -10.82 2.13
CA GLY A 83 8.57 -10.18 3.38
C GLY A 83 9.60 -9.17 3.90
N LEU A 84 9.46 -8.79 5.16
CA LEU A 84 10.25 -7.74 5.81
C LEU A 84 11.76 -8.10 5.87
N GLN A 85 12.61 -7.24 5.30
CA GLN A 85 14.08 -7.41 5.28
C GLN A 85 14.84 -6.29 6.01
N LEU A 86 14.14 -5.34 6.63
CA LEU A 86 14.73 -4.20 7.34
C LEU A 86 14.47 -4.31 8.84
N ARG A 87 15.38 -3.78 9.66
CA ARG A 87 15.15 -3.66 11.11
C ARG A 87 14.29 -2.43 11.39
N LEU A 88 13.03 -2.68 11.70
CA LEU A 88 12.06 -1.65 12.06
C LEU A 88 11.77 -1.68 13.56
N GLN A 89 11.40 -0.54 14.11
CA GLN A 89 10.95 -0.41 15.50
C GLN A 89 9.59 0.28 15.56
N VAL A 90 8.64 -0.37 16.23
CA VAL A 90 7.40 0.29 16.68
C VAL A 90 7.73 1.12 17.92
N PHE A 91 7.43 2.42 17.90
CA PHE A 91 7.77 3.35 18.97
C PHE A 91 6.61 4.30 19.28
N ARG A 92 6.60 4.87 20.49
CA ARG A 92 5.60 5.86 20.89
C ARG A 92 6.00 7.24 20.35
N THR A 93 5.15 7.83 19.54
CA THR A 93 5.31 9.21 19.05
C THR A 93 4.75 10.21 20.07
N PRO A 94 5.16 11.48 20.02
CA PRO A 94 4.64 12.50 20.93
C PRO A 94 3.14 12.79 20.78
N ARG A 95 2.59 12.74 19.54
CA ARG A 95 1.23 13.21 19.23
C ARG A 95 0.39 12.32 18.31
N LYS A 96 0.99 11.31 17.67
CA LYS A 96 0.32 10.46 16.67
C LYS A 96 0.00 9.06 17.20
N GLY A 97 0.26 8.80 18.47
CA GLY A 97 0.14 7.48 19.06
C GLY A 97 1.38 6.63 18.81
N TRP A 98 1.21 5.40 18.35
CA TRP A 98 2.34 4.55 17.94
C TRP A 98 2.77 4.90 16.51
N GLY A 99 4.05 4.72 16.21
CA GLY A 99 4.65 4.93 14.89
C GLY A 99 5.66 3.83 14.59
N VAL A 100 6.17 3.82 13.37
CA VAL A 100 7.28 2.93 12.96
C VAL A 100 8.46 3.80 12.58
N ARG A 101 9.67 3.40 12.97
CA ARG A 101 10.92 4.00 12.48
C ARG A 101 11.88 2.92 12.00
N THR A 102 12.76 3.26 11.08
CA THR A 102 13.86 2.37 10.67
C THR A 102 15.01 2.43 11.67
N LEU A 103 15.73 1.33 11.89
CA LEU A 103 16.95 1.25 12.70
C LEU A 103 18.22 1.26 11.82
N GLU A 104 18.06 1.38 10.51
CA GLU A 104 19.14 1.41 9.52
C GLU A 104 18.81 2.39 8.40
N HIS A 105 19.83 2.78 7.62
CA HIS A 105 19.64 3.61 6.43
C HIS A 105 18.86 2.83 5.36
N VAL A 106 17.84 3.46 4.77
CA VAL A 106 17.00 2.88 3.72
C VAL A 106 17.17 3.70 2.45
N PRO A 107 17.82 3.15 1.40
CA PRO A 107 17.97 3.87 0.13
C PRO A 107 16.64 4.13 -0.56
N GLN A 108 16.57 5.19 -1.38
CA GLN A 108 15.43 5.47 -2.24
C GLN A 108 15.05 4.23 -3.09
N GLY A 109 13.76 4.01 -3.24
CA GLY A 109 13.16 2.90 -3.98
C GLY A 109 13.19 1.57 -3.24
N ARG A 110 13.89 1.45 -2.10
CA ARG A 110 13.99 0.19 -1.34
C ARG A 110 12.62 -0.26 -0.84
N PHE A 111 12.32 -1.56 -1.01
CA PHE A 111 11.15 -2.17 -0.37
C PHE A 111 11.29 -2.14 1.16
N VAL A 112 10.24 -1.65 1.85
CA VAL A 112 10.24 -1.45 3.30
C VAL A 112 9.39 -2.49 4.01
N CYS A 113 8.08 -2.49 3.76
CA CYS A 113 7.14 -3.45 4.32
C CYS A 113 5.83 -3.41 3.53
N GLU A 114 4.90 -4.30 3.85
CA GLU A 114 3.55 -4.27 3.30
C GLU A 114 2.55 -3.63 4.26
N TYR A 115 1.40 -3.26 3.75
CA TYR A 115 0.20 -2.95 4.52
C TYR A 115 -0.76 -4.15 4.44
N THR A 116 -0.66 -5.06 5.40
CA THR A 116 -1.46 -6.30 5.40
C THR A 116 -2.56 -6.26 6.43
N GLY A 117 -3.70 -6.88 6.10
CA GLY A 117 -4.82 -7.02 7.01
C GLY A 117 -5.93 -7.91 6.46
N GLU A 118 -7.13 -7.79 7.02
CA GLU A 118 -8.32 -8.42 6.47
C GLU A 118 -8.69 -7.76 5.14
N VAL A 119 -8.85 -8.55 4.08
CA VAL A 119 -9.34 -8.07 2.78
C VAL A 119 -10.86 -8.13 2.78
N LEU A 120 -11.49 -6.97 2.66
CA LEU A 120 -12.93 -6.80 2.84
C LEU A 120 -13.64 -6.57 1.51
N GLY A 121 -14.88 -7.04 1.41
CA GLY A 121 -15.86 -6.55 0.44
C GLY A 121 -16.29 -5.11 0.77
N LEU A 122 -16.85 -4.43 -0.24
CA LEU A 122 -17.27 -3.02 -0.12
C LEU A 122 -18.32 -2.82 1.00
N ALA A 123 -19.27 -3.75 1.14
CA ALA A 123 -20.32 -3.66 2.13
C ALA A 123 -19.76 -3.72 3.56
N GLU A 124 -18.83 -4.65 3.82
CA GLU A 124 -18.19 -4.80 5.12
C GLU A 124 -17.25 -3.64 5.43
N ALA A 125 -16.47 -3.17 4.44
CA ALA A 125 -15.63 -1.98 4.59
C ALA A 125 -16.47 -0.75 5.02
N ARG A 126 -17.60 -0.49 4.32
CA ARG A 126 -18.53 0.60 4.68
C ARG A 126 -19.11 0.43 6.08
N ARG A 127 -19.56 -0.79 6.42
CA ARG A 127 -20.12 -1.09 7.74
C ARG A 127 -19.10 -0.82 8.86
N ARG A 128 -17.84 -1.24 8.69
CA ARG A 128 -16.77 -0.98 9.66
C ARG A 128 -16.42 0.49 9.77
N MET A 129 -16.37 1.22 8.66
CA MET A 129 -16.09 2.67 8.67
C MET A 129 -17.21 3.47 9.36
N GLN A 130 -18.48 3.12 9.12
CA GLN A 130 -19.62 3.78 9.77
C GLN A 130 -19.70 3.49 11.27
N ALA A 131 -19.15 2.36 11.72
CA ALA A 131 -19.09 1.99 13.13
C ALA A 131 -17.91 2.63 13.89
N GLN A 132 -17.00 3.34 13.22
CA GLN A 132 -15.84 3.99 13.87
C GLN A 132 -16.28 5.20 14.70
N SER A 133 -15.79 5.28 15.93
CA SER A 133 -15.90 6.47 16.76
C SER A 133 -14.79 7.48 16.42
N PRO A 134 -14.95 8.77 16.78
CA PRO A 134 -13.91 9.78 16.60
C PRO A 134 -12.60 9.45 17.33
N GLN A 135 -12.64 8.63 18.37
CA GLN A 135 -11.48 8.24 19.17
C GLN A 135 -10.73 7.03 18.58
N ASP A 136 -11.37 6.24 17.71
CA ASP A 136 -10.75 5.08 17.11
C ASP A 136 -9.64 5.47 16.14
N SER A 137 -8.72 4.56 15.84
CA SER A 137 -7.78 4.76 14.74
C SER A 137 -8.39 4.27 13.44
N ASN A 138 -8.23 5.04 12.36
CA ASN A 138 -8.76 4.69 11.04
C ASN A 138 -7.69 3.90 10.29
N TYR A 139 -7.91 2.60 10.12
CA TYR A 139 -6.94 1.70 9.49
C TYR A 139 -7.36 1.21 8.10
N ILE A 140 -8.63 1.36 7.71
CA ILE A 140 -9.11 0.84 6.43
C ILE A 140 -8.50 1.66 5.29
N ILE A 141 -7.77 0.98 4.41
CA ILE A 141 -7.29 1.54 3.15
C ILE A 141 -8.17 1.06 2.01
N ALA A 142 -8.56 1.98 1.13
CA ALA A 142 -9.21 1.70 -0.14
C ALA A 142 -8.23 2.01 -1.29
N VAL A 143 -7.83 0.99 -2.05
CA VAL A 143 -7.01 1.14 -3.25
C VAL A 143 -7.90 1.05 -4.47
N ARG A 144 -7.83 2.06 -5.35
CA ARG A 144 -8.61 2.15 -6.59
C ARG A 144 -7.67 2.17 -7.80
N GLU A 145 -7.64 1.07 -8.55
CA GLU A 145 -6.84 0.96 -9.77
C GLU A 145 -7.72 1.17 -11.00
N HIS A 146 -7.45 2.23 -11.76
CA HIS A 146 -8.18 2.56 -12.98
C HIS A 146 -7.55 1.83 -14.16
N LEU A 147 -8.30 0.90 -14.75
CA LEU A 147 -7.87 0.13 -15.90
C LEU A 147 -8.15 0.91 -17.20
N HIS A 148 -7.38 0.61 -18.25
CA HIS A 148 -7.49 1.23 -19.57
C HIS A 148 -8.86 1.07 -20.25
N ASN A 149 -9.65 0.08 -19.83
CA ASN A 149 -11.01 -0.17 -20.32
C ASN A 149 -12.10 0.58 -19.51
N GLY A 150 -11.71 1.51 -18.64
CA GLY A 150 -12.62 2.28 -17.80
C GLY A 150 -13.14 1.54 -16.56
N ARG A 151 -12.77 0.27 -16.37
CA ARG A 151 -13.07 -0.46 -15.13
C ARG A 151 -12.19 0.04 -14.00
N VAL A 152 -12.74 0.06 -12.79
CA VAL A 152 -12.00 0.34 -11.55
C VAL A 152 -11.96 -0.94 -10.74
N LEU A 153 -10.75 -1.36 -10.35
CA LEU A 153 -10.57 -2.41 -9.34
C LEU A 153 -10.47 -1.72 -7.98
N GLU A 154 -11.30 -2.14 -7.03
CA GLU A 154 -11.26 -1.66 -5.65
C GLU A 154 -10.77 -2.77 -4.73
N THR A 155 -9.87 -2.44 -3.81
CA THR A 155 -9.39 -3.36 -2.77
C THR A 155 -9.42 -2.65 -1.44
N PHE A 156 -10.09 -3.27 -0.46
CA PHE A 156 -10.20 -2.75 0.91
C PHE A 156 -9.37 -3.63 1.84
N VAL A 157 -8.43 -3.03 2.56
CA VAL A 157 -7.59 -3.74 3.54
C VAL A 157 -7.76 -3.10 4.91
N ASP A 158 -8.15 -3.91 5.90
CA ASP A 158 -8.37 -3.50 7.27
C ASP A 158 -7.45 -4.25 8.25
N PRO A 159 -6.37 -3.61 8.75
CA PRO A 159 -5.47 -4.22 9.71
C PRO A 159 -5.90 -4.00 11.18
N THR A 160 -7.15 -3.60 11.43
CA THR A 160 -7.64 -3.30 12.78
C THR A 160 -7.49 -4.51 13.71
N ARG A 161 -7.93 -5.70 13.26
CA ARG A 161 -7.94 -6.93 14.06
C ARG A 161 -6.79 -7.86 13.73
N VAL A 162 -6.50 -8.05 12.44
CA VAL A 162 -5.40 -8.88 11.90
C VAL A 162 -4.58 -8.00 10.98
N GLY A 163 -3.27 -7.91 11.18
CA GLY A 163 -2.39 -7.15 10.27
C GLY A 163 -0.92 -7.17 10.70
N ASN A 164 -0.04 -6.56 9.92
CA ASN A 164 1.39 -6.52 10.20
C ASN A 164 1.86 -5.20 10.84
N VAL A 165 3.17 -4.92 10.78
CA VAL A 165 3.80 -3.67 11.23
C VAL A 165 3.28 -2.44 10.48
N GLY A 166 2.83 -2.58 9.23
CA GLY A 166 2.33 -1.49 8.38
C GLY A 166 1.15 -0.74 8.99
N ARG A 167 0.35 -1.39 9.84
CA ARG A 167 -0.76 -0.76 10.57
C ARG A 167 -0.34 0.38 11.51
N PHE A 168 0.94 0.45 11.88
CA PHE A 168 1.49 1.49 12.76
C PHE A 168 2.15 2.63 11.99
N LEU A 169 2.22 2.57 10.66
CA LEU A 169 2.77 3.66 9.85
C LEU A 169 1.83 4.86 9.93
N ASN A 170 2.38 6.01 10.31
CA ASN A 170 1.61 7.24 10.44
C ASN A 170 1.48 7.99 9.11
N HIS A 171 0.56 8.95 9.09
CA HIS A 171 0.44 9.89 7.99
C HIS A 171 1.54 10.97 8.04
N SER A 172 2.03 11.36 6.86
CA SER A 172 2.69 12.64 6.63
C SER A 172 2.17 13.30 5.34
N CYS A 173 2.07 14.64 5.34
CA CYS A 173 1.80 15.41 4.12
C CYS A 173 3.04 15.50 3.21
N GLU A 174 4.23 15.29 3.77
CA GLU A 174 5.50 15.05 3.08
C GLU A 174 6.03 13.69 3.54
N PRO A 175 5.49 12.59 2.99
CA PRO A 175 5.89 11.25 3.41
C PRO A 175 7.22 10.83 2.81
N ASN A 176 7.87 9.87 3.47
CA ASN A 176 9.09 9.22 2.98
C ASN A 176 8.82 7.82 2.40
N LEU A 177 7.57 7.36 2.42
CA LEU A 177 7.12 6.13 1.76
C LEU A 177 6.03 6.42 0.71
N PHE A 178 5.99 5.59 -0.33
CA PHE A 178 4.87 5.50 -1.27
C PHE A 178 4.41 4.04 -1.42
N MET A 179 3.11 3.87 -1.68
CA MET A 179 2.48 2.55 -1.80
C MET A 179 2.35 2.13 -3.25
N VAL A 180 2.65 0.87 -3.54
CA VAL A 180 2.51 0.26 -4.87
C VAL A 180 1.71 -1.04 -4.72
N PRO A 181 0.59 -1.19 -5.44
CA PRO A 181 -0.10 -2.47 -5.56
C PRO A 181 0.77 -3.45 -6.34
N VAL A 182 1.17 -4.56 -5.70
CA VAL A 182 2.01 -5.60 -6.31
C VAL A 182 1.26 -6.91 -6.35
N ARG A 183 1.11 -7.47 -7.56
CA ARG A 183 0.44 -8.77 -7.75
C ARG A 183 1.45 -9.90 -7.79
N VAL A 184 1.18 -10.96 -7.02
CA VAL A 184 2.02 -12.16 -6.95
C VAL A 184 1.20 -13.35 -7.44
N ASP A 185 0.44 -13.99 -6.54
CA ASP A 185 -0.42 -15.13 -6.88
C ASP A 185 -1.84 -14.70 -7.24
N SER A 186 -2.42 -13.79 -6.45
CA SER A 186 -3.83 -13.38 -6.51
C SER A 186 -4.05 -12.06 -7.25
N MET A 187 -5.25 -11.91 -7.82
CA MET A 187 -5.76 -10.60 -8.29
C MET A 187 -5.79 -9.53 -7.20
N VAL A 188 -5.93 -9.94 -5.93
CA VAL A 188 -5.80 -9.05 -4.78
C VAL A 188 -4.33 -8.62 -4.64
N PRO A 189 -4.02 -7.33 -4.79
CA PRO A 189 -2.64 -6.87 -4.71
C PRO A 189 -2.12 -6.89 -3.27
N ARG A 190 -0.83 -7.21 -3.11
CA ARG A 190 -0.07 -6.91 -1.90
C ARG A 190 0.27 -5.43 -1.89
N LEU A 191 -0.11 -4.72 -0.83
CA LEU A 191 0.08 -3.28 -0.72
C LEU A 191 1.49 -2.97 -0.20
N ALA A 192 2.45 -2.91 -1.12
CA ALA A 192 3.86 -2.77 -0.78
C ALA A 192 4.26 -1.30 -0.62
N LEU A 193 4.97 -0.97 0.46
CA LEU A 193 5.55 0.35 0.67
C LEU A 193 7.03 0.36 0.31
N PHE A 194 7.40 1.36 -0.50
CA PHE A 194 8.77 1.61 -0.94
C PHE A 194 9.23 2.99 -0.48
N ALA A 195 10.53 3.16 -0.26
CA ALA A 195 11.12 4.43 0.15
C ALA A 195 11.05 5.46 -1.00
N ALA A 196 10.41 6.61 -0.76
CA ALA A 196 10.30 7.70 -1.73
C ALA A 196 11.58 8.52 -1.86
N THR A 197 12.41 8.50 -0.81
CA THR A 197 13.68 9.21 -0.65
C THR A 197 14.65 8.29 0.09
N ASP A 198 15.91 8.67 0.19
CA ASP A 198 16.80 8.10 1.20
C ASP A 198 16.29 8.43 2.60
N ILE A 199 16.25 7.44 3.49
CA ILE A 199 15.73 7.54 4.86
C ILE A 199 16.84 7.17 5.85
N PRO A 200 17.30 8.10 6.71
CA PRO A 200 18.31 7.82 7.72
C PRO A 200 17.79 6.93 8.85
N ALA A 201 18.72 6.24 9.52
CA ALA A 201 18.42 5.45 10.71
C ALA A 201 17.78 6.33 11.81
N GLY A 202 16.71 5.85 12.43
CA GLY A 202 15.97 6.53 13.48
C GLY A 202 14.81 7.40 12.97
N GLU A 203 14.70 7.63 11.66
CA GLU A 203 13.60 8.42 11.09
C GLU A 203 12.27 7.64 11.08
N GLU A 204 11.19 8.35 11.40
CA GLU A 204 9.84 7.81 11.36
C GLU A 204 9.39 7.56 9.92
N LEU A 205 8.86 6.37 9.68
CA LEU A 205 8.32 5.94 8.40
C LEU A 205 6.86 6.37 8.30
N CYS A 206 6.56 7.18 7.28
CA CYS A 206 5.23 7.74 7.05
C CYS A 206 4.82 7.62 5.58
N TYR A 207 3.52 7.46 5.31
CA TYR A 207 2.96 7.51 3.96
C TYR A 207 1.77 8.49 3.89
N ASP A 208 1.38 8.88 2.68
CA ASP A 208 0.20 9.71 2.47
C ASP A 208 -1.08 8.85 2.50
N TYR A 209 -1.92 9.06 3.52
CA TYR A 209 -3.18 8.32 3.68
C TYR A 209 -4.19 8.63 2.57
N SER A 210 -4.03 9.74 1.85
CA SER A 210 -4.87 10.07 0.69
C SER A 210 -4.46 9.32 -0.57
N GLY A 211 -3.26 8.74 -0.59
CA GLY A 211 -2.69 8.11 -1.77
C GLY A 211 -2.43 9.07 -2.93
N ARG A 212 -2.37 10.39 -2.72
CA ARG A 212 -2.08 11.38 -3.79
C ARG A 212 -0.59 11.56 -4.03
N PHE A 213 0.24 11.34 -3.02
CA PHE A 213 1.69 11.40 -3.17
C PHE A 213 2.19 10.40 -4.23
N HIS A 214 2.94 10.90 -5.22
CA HIS A 214 3.37 10.17 -6.43
C HIS A 214 2.27 9.65 -7.38
N ASN A 215 1.00 10.02 -7.17
CA ASN A 215 -0.10 9.70 -8.08
C ASN A 215 -0.60 10.97 -8.78
N SER A 216 -0.57 11.00 -10.11
CA SER A 216 -1.14 12.10 -10.90
C SER A 216 -2.66 12.10 -10.77
N PRO A 217 -3.30 13.17 -10.27
CA PRO A 217 -4.75 13.19 -10.12
C PRO A 217 -5.41 13.33 -11.49
N GLY A 218 -6.13 12.30 -11.92
CA GLY A 218 -7.28 12.51 -12.79
C GLY A 218 -8.32 13.27 -11.98
N SER A 219 -8.57 14.53 -12.35
CA SER A 219 -9.50 15.51 -11.74
C SER A 219 -10.48 14.97 -10.67
N SER A 220 -10.04 14.80 -9.43
CA SER A 220 -10.97 14.67 -8.31
C SER A 220 -11.38 16.09 -7.90
N ARG A 221 -12.63 16.47 -8.17
CA ARG A 221 -13.22 17.75 -7.75
C ARG A 221 -12.98 17.93 -6.25
N GLU A 222 -12.20 18.96 -5.88
CA GLU A 222 -12.08 19.41 -4.50
C GLU A 222 -13.48 19.79 -3.99
N HIS A 223 -14.12 18.90 -3.25
CA HIS A 223 -15.26 19.29 -2.43
C HIS A 223 -14.70 20.11 -1.27
N LYS A 224 -15.07 21.40 -1.20
CA LYS A 224 -14.88 22.19 0.00
C LYS A 224 -15.76 21.60 1.09
N PRO A 225 -15.20 21.03 2.17
CA PRO A 225 -16.00 20.40 3.20
C PRO A 225 -16.86 21.43 3.94
N SER A 226 -18.05 21.02 4.36
CA SER A 226 -18.93 21.83 5.21
C SER A 226 -18.32 22.03 6.61
N GLU A 227 -18.84 22.99 7.39
CA GLU A 227 -18.37 23.21 8.76
C GLU A 227 -18.61 22.00 9.69
N GLU A 228 -19.65 21.20 9.43
CA GLU A 228 -19.93 19.96 10.17
C GLU A 228 -18.95 18.83 9.81
N GLU A 229 -18.58 18.71 8.53
CA GLU A 229 -17.55 17.76 8.09
C GLU A 229 -16.19 18.08 8.71
N ASN A 230 -15.83 19.37 8.82
CA ASN A 230 -14.58 19.79 9.47
C ASN A 230 -14.53 19.45 10.97
N ARG A 231 -15.66 19.38 11.68
CA ARG A 231 -15.69 18.97 13.10
C ARG A 231 -15.41 17.50 13.32
N LEU A 232 -15.61 16.66 12.31
CA LEU A 232 -15.38 15.21 12.37
C LEU A 232 -13.97 14.80 11.91
N ARG A 233 -13.21 15.74 11.31
CA ARG A 233 -11.88 15.46 10.78
C ARG A 233 -10.84 15.43 11.89
N LYS A 234 -10.00 14.39 11.85
CA LYS A 234 -8.87 14.26 12.77
C LYS A 234 -7.78 15.24 12.38
N PRO A 235 -7.22 16.02 13.33
CA PRO A 235 -6.12 16.93 13.06
C PRO A 235 -4.86 16.17 12.63
N CYS A 236 -4.10 16.73 11.70
CA CYS A 236 -2.82 16.20 11.26
C CYS A 236 -1.68 16.78 12.12
N TYR A 237 -0.83 15.89 12.63
CA TYR A 237 0.33 16.26 13.46
C TYR A 237 1.64 15.79 12.81
N CYS A 238 1.71 15.79 11.47
CA CYS A 238 2.90 15.33 10.75
C CYS A 238 4.11 16.25 10.92
N GLY A 239 3.91 17.53 11.23
CA GLY A 239 4.98 18.51 11.42
C GLY A 239 5.57 19.08 10.12
N SER A 240 5.08 18.66 8.96
CA SER A 240 5.51 19.21 7.67
C SER A 240 5.13 20.70 7.52
N PRO A 241 6.01 21.54 6.92
CA PRO A 241 5.68 22.93 6.59
C PRO A 241 4.49 23.10 5.65
N THR A 242 4.20 22.08 4.82
CA THR A 242 3.09 22.07 3.85
C THR A 242 1.88 21.28 4.34
N CYS A 243 1.78 21.05 5.67
CA CYS A 243 0.72 20.26 6.28
C CYS A 243 -0.69 20.77 5.96
N ALA A 244 -1.56 19.87 5.48
CA ALA A 244 -2.97 20.17 5.18
C ALA A 244 -3.87 20.33 6.44
N SER A 245 -3.27 20.46 7.63
CA SER A 245 -3.90 20.63 8.95
C SER A 245 -4.76 19.46 9.46
N PHE A 246 -5.33 18.64 8.58
CA PHE A 246 -6.20 17.51 8.93
C PHE A 246 -5.77 16.25 8.20
N LEU A 247 -5.98 15.09 8.82
CA LEU A 247 -5.79 13.81 8.15
C LEU A 247 -6.71 13.72 6.92
N PRO A 248 -6.26 13.06 5.84
CA PRO A 248 -7.09 12.83 4.68
C PRO A 248 -8.33 12.01 5.05
N TRP A 249 -9.45 12.38 4.47
CA TRP A 249 -10.74 11.75 4.69
C TRP A 249 -11.35 11.42 3.34
N ASP A 250 -11.67 10.15 3.09
CA ASP A 250 -12.37 9.74 1.87
C ASP A 250 -13.89 9.81 2.11
N SER A 251 -14.52 10.89 1.64
CA SER A 251 -15.97 11.08 1.75
C SER A 251 -16.78 10.09 0.92
N SER A 252 -16.21 9.50 -0.14
CA SER A 252 -16.92 8.58 -1.04
C SER A 252 -17.31 7.25 -0.39
N LEU A 253 -16.70 6.93 0.75
CA LEU A 253 -17.02 5.75 1.55
C LEU A 253 -18.15 6.01 2.56
N PHE A 254 -18.58 7.26 2.72
CA PHE A 254 -19.66 7.67 3.62
C PHE A 254 -20.92 8.15 2.89
N SER A 255 -20.85 8.38 1.59
CA SER A 255 -22.03 8.78 0.80
C SER A 255 -23.02 7.61 0.74
N THR A 256 -24.20 7.78 1.33
CA THR A 256 -25.38 6.99 0.98
C THR A 256 -25.89 7.44 -0.39
N PRO A 257 -26.40 6.51 -1.23
CA PRO A 257 -27.06 6.88 -2.49
C PRO A 257 -28.26 7.81 -2.28
#